data_AF-A0A944ZWB7-F1
#
_entry.id   AF-A0A944ZWB7-F1
#
_cell.length_a   1.000
_cell.length_b   1.000
_cell.length_c   1.000
_cell.angle_alpha   90.00
_cell.angle_beta   90.00
_cell.angle_gamma   90.00
#
_symmetry.space_group_name_H-M   'P 1'
#
loop_
_entity.id
_entity.type
_entity.pdbx_description
1 polymer ?
#
loop_
_entity_poly.entity_id
_entity_poly.type
_entity_poly.pdbx_seq_one_letter_code
_entity_poly.pdbx_strand_id
1 'polypeptide(L)' 'MKFINQNIVIIISLALAYAIIHLTAEDLPGAIYSLVGVRVEEGFFNKYRFPVAILALLIFPVVRGLKKKLDLYRG' A
#
# COMPACT_ATOMS: atom_id res chain seq x y z
N MET A 1 15.74 -17.59 -3.47
CA MET A 1 16.32 -16.25 -3.18
C MET A 1 16.33 -15.29 -4.37
N LYS A 2 16.71 -15.72 -5.58
CA LYS A 2 16.73 -14.84 -6.78
C LYS A 2 15.39 -14.16 -7.08
N PHE A 3 14.28 -14.92 -7.00
CA PHE A 3 12.93 -14.39 -7.16
C PHE A 3 12.58 -13.30 -6.15
N ILE A 4 12.87 -13.54 -4.86
CA ILE A 4 12.61 -12.57 -3.78
C ILE A 4 13.41 -11.30 -4.02
N ASN A 5 14.69 -11.40 -4.38
CA ASN A 5 15.53 -10.22 -4.60
C ASN A 5 15.09 -9.41 -5.82
N GLN A 6 14.68 -10.07 -6.90
CA GLN A 6 14.15 -9.42 -8.10
C GLN A 6 12.79 -8.74 -7.85
N ASN A 7 11.98 -9.28 -6.93
CA ASN A 7 10.63 -8.80 -6.63
C ASN A 7 10.51 -8.09 -5.27
N ILE A 8 11.62 -7.78 -4.60
CA ILE A 8 11.60 -7.26 -3.22
C ILE A 8 10.80 -5.96 -3.10
N VAL A 9 10.86 -5.11 -4.14
CA VAL A 9 10.13 -3.83 -4.18
C VAL A 9 8.62 -4.07 -4.17
N ILE A 10 8.12 -5.01 -4.98
CA ILE A 10 6.69 -5.27 -5.05
C ILE A 10 6.18 -5.97 -3.78
N ILE A 11 7.00 -6.87 -3.20
CA ILE A 11 6.68 -7.55 -1.94
C ILE A 11 6.56 -6.53 -0.80
N ILE A 12 7.52 -5.62 -0.67
CA ILE A 12 7.48 -4.56 0.35
C ILE A 12 6.28 -3.64 0.12
N SER A 13 5.98 -3.27 -1.13
CA SER A 13 4.85 -2.40 -1.46
C SER A 13 3.51 -3.04 -1.09
N LEU A 14 3.34 -4.33 -1.36
CA LEU A 14 2.16 -5.10 -0.99
C LEU A 14 2.02 -5.24 0.54
N ALA A 15 3.12 -5.56 1.23
CA ALA A 15 3.12 -5.68 2.69
C ALA A 15 2.76 -4.35 3.37
N LEU A 16 3.33 -3.23 2.91
CA LEU A 16 3.02 -1.89 3.41
C LEU A 16 1.57 -1.52 3.14
N ALA A 17 1.07 -1.76 1.92
CA ALA A 17 -0.31 -1.47 1.59
C ALA A 17 -1.29 -2.26 2.45
N TYR A 18 -1.01 -3.54 2.68
CA TYR A 18 -1.82 -4.38 3.56
C TYR A 18 -1.82 -3.86 5.00
N ALA A 19 -0.64 -3.50 5.54
CA ALA A 19 -0.52 -2.95 6.88
C ALA A 19 -1.28 -1.62 7.02
N ILE A 20 -1.16 -0.71 6.05
CA ILE A 20 -1.85 0.58 6.08
C ILE A 20 -3.36 0.36 6.06
N ILE A 21 -3.88 -0.43 5.12
CA ILE A 21 -5.31 -0.71 5.04
C ILE A 21 -5.79 -1.38 6.33
N HIS A 22 -5.08 -2.38 6.85
CA HIS A 22 -5.50 -3.04 8.09
C HIS A 22 -5.55 -2.10 9.30
N LEU A 23 -4.63 -1.14 9.39
CA LEU A 23 -4.57 -0.16 10.48
C LEU A 23 -5.54 1.02 10.32
N THR A 24 -6.03 1.29 9.11
CA THR A 24 -6.81 2.50 8.81
C THR A 24 -8.19 2.21 8.22
N ALA A 25 -8.51 0.94 7.94
CA ALA A 25 -9.75 0.52 7.27
C ALA A 25 -11.02 0.92 8.03
N GLU A 26 -10.96 1.04 9.35
CA GLU A 26 -12.10 1.45 10.18
C GLU A 26 -12.39 2.95 10.06
N ASP A 27 -11.34 3.78 9.96
CA ASP A 27 -11.46 5.24 9.87
C ASP A 27 -11.63 5.75 8.42
N LEU A 28 -11.18 4.97 7.43
CA LEU A 28 -11.19 5.36 6.01
C LEU A 28 -12.59 5.74 5.47
N PRO A 29 -13.66 4.97 5.75
CA PRO A 29 -15.01 5.32 5.29
C PRO A 29 -15.46 6.71 5.77
N GLY A 30 -15.17 7.04 7.03
CA GLY A 30 -15.47 8.34 7.61
C GLY A 30 -14.65 9.46 6.98
N ALA A 31 -13.36 9.24 6.76
CA ALA A 31 -12.49 10.20 6.09
C ALA A 31 -12.93 10.46 4.63
N ILE A 32 -13.29 9.42 3.88
CA ILE A 32 -13.78 9.55 2.50
C ILE A 32 -15.12 10.28 2.46
N TYR A 33 -16.05 9.97 3.38
CA TYR A 33 -17.31 10.68 3.48
C TYR A 33 -17.10 12.18 3.76
N SER A 34 -16.18 12.52 4.66
CA SER A 34 -15.84 13.91 4.97
C SER A 34 -15.26 14.67 3.78
N LEU A 35 -14.40 14.01 2.97
CA LEU A 35 -13.71 14.65 1.86
C LEU A 35 -14.54 14.75 0.58
N VAL A 36 -15.40 13.76 0.31
CA VAL A 36 -16.04 13.58 -1.00
C VAL A 36 -17.57 13.52 -0.89
N GLY A 37 -18.14 13.45 0.31
CA GLY A 37 -19.57 13.25 0.54
C GLY A 37 -20.09 11.85 0.18
N VAL A 38 -19.19 10.93 -0.21
CA VAL A 38 -19.52 9.58 -0.65
C VAL A 38 -19.52 8.63 0.54
N ARG A 39 -20.63 7.92 0.77
CA ARG A 39 -20.68 6.84 1.76
C ARG A 39 -20.08 5.57 1.17
N VAL A 40 -19.03 5.07 1.82
CA VAL A 40 -18.44 3.76 1.52
C VAL A 40 -19.02 2.75 2.52
N GLU A 41 -19.35 1.54 2.04
CA GLU A 41 -19.85 0.46 2.90
C GLU A 41 -18.86 0.16 4.03
N GLU A 42 -19.36 0.01 5.27
CA GLU A 42 -18.54 -0.41 6.39
C GLU A 42 -17.89 -1.76 6.09
N GLY A 43 -16.58 -1.86 6.33
CA GLY A 43 -15.81 -3.06 6.00
C GLY A 43 -15.46 -3.21 4.52
N PHE A 44 -15.79 -2.27 3.62
CA PHE A 44 -15.37 -2.29 2.21
C PHE A 44 -13.86 -2.53 2.06
N PHE A 45 -13.04 -1.82 2.84
CA PHE A 45 -11.58 -1.91 2.79
C PHE A 45 -11.02 -3.23 3.34
N ASN A 46 -11.75 -3.91 4.22
CA ASN A 46 -11.38 -5.25 4.72
C ASN A 46 -11.92 -6.38 3.83
N LYS A 47 -13.08 -6.17 3.21
CA LYS A 47 -13.78 -7.15 2.35
C LYS A 47 -13.14 -7.28 0.99
N TYR A 48 -12.69 -6.17 0.40
CA TYR A 48 -12.09 -6.16 -0.92
C TYR A 48 -10.56 -6.07 -0.84
N ARG A 49 -9.88 -6.91 -1.62
CA ARG A 49 -8.41 -6.84 -1.79
C ARG A 49 -7.98 -5.74 -2.77
N PHE A 50 -8.93 -5.17 -3.49
CA PHE A 50 -8.70 -4.18 -4.53
C PHE A 50 -8.06 -2.87 -4.00
N PRO A 51 -8.49 -2.30 -2.86
CA PRO A 51 -7.83 -1.14 -2.26
C PRO A 51 -6.36 -1.39 -1.89
N VAL A 52 -6.05 -2.58 -1.37
CA VAL A 52 -4.67 -2.99 -1.07
C VAL A 52 -3.81 -3.00 -2.33
N ALA A 53 -4.33 -3.55 -3.44
CA ALA A 53 -3.60 -3.60 -4.71
C ALA A 53 -3.35 -2.21 -5.31
N ILE A 54 -4.36 -1.32 -5.28
CA ILE A 54 -4.20 0.07 -5.72
C ILE A 54 -3.16 0.77 -4.86
N LEU A 55 -3.28 0.67 -3.55
CA LEU A 55 -2.36 1.32 -2.62
C LEU A 55 -0.92 0.79 -2.80
N ALA A 56 -0.75 -0.50 -3.03
CA ALA A 56 0.54 -1.09 -3.33
C ALA A 56 1.16 -0.51 -4.62
N LEU A 57 0.35 -0.30 -5.67
CA LEU A 57 0.81 0.34 -6.90
C LEU A 57 1.19 1.82 -6.68
N LEU A 58 0.44 2.54 -5.86
CA LEU A 58 0.74 3.94 -5.51
C LEU A 58 2.03 4.06 -4.69
N ILE A 59 2.29 3.12 -3.78
CA ILE A 59 3.48 3.07 -2.92
C ILE A 59 4.72 2.57 -3.69
N PHE A 60 4.53 1.74 -4.71
CA PHE A 60 5.60 1.13 -5.50
C PHE A 60 6.71 2.10 -5.97
N PRO A 61 6.43 3.26 -6.61
CA PRO A 61 7.47 4.19 -7.03
C PRO A 61 8.30 4.73 -5.85
N VAL A 62 7.67 4.95 -4.70
CA VAL A 62 8.34 5.42 -3.48
C VAL A 62 9.31 4.35 -2.96
N VAL A 63 8.84 3.11 -2.80
CA VAL A 63 9.67 1.98 -2.36
C VAL A 63 10.82 1.72 -3.34
N ARG A 64 10.55 1.83 -4.64
CA ARG A 64 11.59 1.71 -5.68
C ARG A 64 12.66 2.79 -5.54
N GLY A 65 12.25 4.03 -5.27
CA GLY A 65 13.17 5.15 -5.02
C GLY A 65 14.04 4.93 -3.78
N LEU A 66 13.43 4.47 -2.69
CA LEU A 66 14.15 4.13 -1.45
C LEU A 66 15.17 3.02 -1.65
N LYS A 67 14.79 1.93 -2.35
CA LYS A 67 15.72 0.85 -2.70
C LYS A 67 16.90 1.37 -3.51
N LYS A 68 16.66 2.21 -4.53
CA LYS A 68 17.74 2.80 -5.34
C LYS A 68 18.71 3.64 -4.50
N LYS A 69 18.20 4.45 -3.56
CA LYS A 69 19.06 5.20 -2.63
C LYS A 69 19.87 4.26 -1.74
N LEU A 70 19.25 3.23 -1.17
CA LEU A 70 19.94 2.24 -0.34
C LEU A 70 21.04 1.48 -1.09
N ASP A 71 20.79 1.11 -2.35
CA ASP A 71 21.79 0.48 -3.21
C ASP A 71 22.96 1.44 -3.50
N LEU A 72 22.69 2.74 -3.70
CA LEU A 72 23.71 3.78 -3.88
C LEU A 72 24.59 3.96 -2.64
N TYR A 73 24.00 3.91 -1.43
CA TYR A 73 24.74 4.01 -0.16
C TYR A 73 25.54 2.75 0.21
N ARG A 74 25.27 1.62 -0.46
CA ARG A 74 25.98 0.34 -0.25
C ARG A 74 27.10 0.09 -1.26
N GLY A 75 27.23 0.91 -2.29
CA GLY A 75 28.35 0.89 -3.25
C GLY A 75 29.47 1.81 -2.81
#